data_AF-A0A960HRB4-F1
#
_entry.id   AF-A0A960HRB4-F1
#
_cell.length_a   1.000
_cell.length_b   1.000
_cell.length_c   1.000
_cell.angle_alpha   90.00
_cell.angle_beta   90.00
_cell.angle_gamma   90.00
#
_symmetry.space_group_name_H-M   'P 1'
#
loop_
_entity.id
_entity.type
_entity.pdbx_description
1 polymer ?
#
loop_
_entity_poly.entity_id
_entity_poly.type
_entity_poly.pdbx_seq_one_letter_code
_entity_poly.pdbx_strand_id
1 'polypeptide(L)'
;VGVGGKVCVFTHAETHLIVDVNGAFPAGASFAPLVPARLWDSRPGESTSDGVGAGGGRVAAGSVVEVLVAGRGGVDAGAGAVVLNVTAVLPSGPGHLTVFPCGGAVPSTSNVNYLPGQVVPNSVVSKVGVGGKVCVFTHAETHLIVDVNGAFPS
;
A
#
# COMPACT_ATOMS: atom_id res chain seq x y z
N VAL A 1 -9.57 8.54 -17.07
CA VAL A 1 -8.50 8.96 -18.00
C VAL A 1 -9.13 9.77 -19.13
N GLY A 2 -8.60 10.96 -19.44
CA GLY A 2 -9.15 11.85 -20.47
C GLY A 2 -8.84 11.39 -21.89
N VAL A 3 -9.24 12.20 -22.88
CA VAL A 3 -8.99 11.93 -24.30
C VAL A 3 -7.51 11.62 -24.53
N GLY A 4 -7.23 10.50 -25.20
CA GLY A 4 -5.87 10.08 -25.54
C GLY A 4 -5.03 9.63 -24.34
N GLY A 5 -5.62 9.15 -23.25
CA GLY A 5 -4.85 8.58 -22.15
C GLY A 5 -4.36 9.59 -21.10
N LYS A 6 -4.78 10.85 -21.17
CA LYS A 6 -4.17 11.95 -20.41
C LYS A 6 -4.84 12.22 -19.06
N VAL A 7 -4.04 12.75 -18.12
CA VAL A 7 -4.48 13.36 -16.86
C VAL A 7 -3.98 14.80 -16.85
N CYS A 8 -4.85 15.75 -16.49
CA CYS A 8 -4.51 17.17 -16.44
C CYS A 8 -4.26 17.58 -14.99
N VAL A 9 -3.14 18.26 -14.74
CA VAL A 9 -2.77 18.81 -13.43
C VAL A 9 -2.55 20.31 -13.59
N PHE A 10 -3.14 21.11 -12.69
CA PHE A 10 -3.02 22.56 -12.67
C PHE A 10 -2.39 23.01 -11.36
N THR A 11 -1.46 23.96 -11.41
CA THR A 11 -0.93 24.65 -10.23
C THR A 11 -1.20 26.14 -10.34
N HIS A 12 -1.62 26.75 -9.23
CA HIS A 12 -1.95 28.18 -9.16
C HIS A 12 -0.69 29.08 -9.07
N ALA A 13 0.45 28.49 -8.72
CA ALA A 13 1.76 29.13 -8.64
C ALA A 13 2.86 28.13 -9.05
N GLU A 14 4.10 28.60 -9.16
CA GLU A 14 5.25 27.75 -9.51
C GLU A 14 5.46 26.64 -8.47
N THR A 15 5.55 25.40 -8.92
CA THR A 15 5.61 24.21 -8.05
C THR A 15 6.25 23.05 -8.80
N HIS A 16 7.16 22.32 -8.15
CA HIS A 16 7.63 21.03 -8.66
C HIS A 16 6.56 19.96 -8.44
N LEU A 17 6.25 19.18 -9.47
CA LEU A 17 5.25 18.11 -9.43
C LEU A 17 5.89 16.75 -9.70
N ILE A 18 5.48 15.75 -8.94
CA ILE A 18 5.64 14.33 -9.24
C ILE A 18 4.23 13.76 -9.41
N VAL A 19 4.00 12.99 -10.47
CA VAL A 19 2.72 12.35 -10.76
C VAL A 19 2.96 10.86 -10.95
N ASP A 20 2.47 10.07 -10.01
CA ASP A 20 2.52 8.61 -10.07
C ASP A 20 1.17 8.03 -10.46
N VAL A 21 1.18 6.96 -11.26
CA VAL A 21 -0.02 6.19 -11.60
C VAL A 21 -0.07 4.95 -10.72
N ASN A 22 -0.96 4.96 -9.73
CA ASN A 22 -1.07 3.87 -8.76
C ASN A 22 -1.92 2.69 -9.31
N GLY A 23 -2.57 2.83 -10.46
CA GLY A 23 -3.33 1.76 -11.11
C GLY A 23 -4.21 2.23 -12.27
N ALA A 24 -4.65 1.28 -13.10
CA ALA A 24 -5.65 1.48 -14.15
C ALA A 24 -6.54 0.22 -14.23
N PHE A 25 -7.83 0.41 -14.48
CA PHE A 25 -8.81 -0.66 -14.51
C PHE A 25 -9.45 -0.78 -15.90
N PRO A 26 -9.70 -2.00 -16.41
CA PRO A 26 -10.52 -2.21 -17.59
C PRO A 26 -11.92 -1.62 -17.42
N ALA A 27 -12.54 -1.21 -18.53
CA ALA A 27 -13.96 -0.86 -18.52
C ALA A 27 -14.78 -2.08 -18.06
N GLY A 28 -15.62 -1.90 -17.04
CA GLY A 28 -16.42 -2.98 -16.46
C GLY A 28 -15.75 -3.76 -15.32
N ALA A 29 -14.53 -3.40 -14.89
CA ALA A 29 -13.96 -3.96 -13.68
C ALA A 29 -14.84 -3.63 -12.45
N SER A 30 -15.38 -4.67 -11.80
CA SER A 30 -16.18 -4.52 -10.59
C SER A 30 -15.24 -4.30 -9.40
N PHE A 31 -15.26 -3.08 -8.86
CA PHE A 31 -14.73 -2.86 -7.52
C PHE A 31 -15.62 -3.59 -6.51
N ALA A 32 -15.02 -4.49 -5.74
CA ALA A 32 -15.68 -5.15 -4.61
C ALA A 32 -15.29 -4.41 -3.31
N PRO A 33 -16.18 -3.56 -2.75
CA PRO A 33 -15.92 -2.95 -1.45
C PRO A 33 -15.92 -4.04 -0.36
N LEU A 34 -15.05 -3.88 0.63
CA LEU A 34 -14.97 -4.77 1.78
C LEU A 34 -15.30 -4.00 3.06
N VAL A 35 -15.75 -4.74 4.09
CA VAL A 35 -15.61 -4.25 5.46
C VAL A 35 -14.11 -4.13 5.72
N PRO A 36 -13.57 -2.94 6.05
CA PRO A 36 -12.13 -2.78 6.17
C PRO A 36 -11.53 -3.75 7.20
N ALA A 37 -10.43 -4.38 6.84
CA ALA A 37 -9.74 -5.34 7.70
C ALA A 37 -8.25 -4.98 7.83
N ARG A 38 -7.73 -5.07 9.06
CA ARG A 38 -6.32 -4.83 9.35
C ARG A 38 -5.51 -6.08 9.07
N LEU A 39 -4.64 -6.02 8.07
CA LEU A 39 -3.80 -7.13 7.64
C LEU A 39 -2.40 -7.09 8.28
N TRP A 40 -1.93 -5.91 8.65
CA TRP A 40 -0.63 -5.76 9.30
C TRP A 40 -0.66 -4.59 10.28
N ASP A 41 -0.12 -4.79 11.47
CA ASP A 41 0.14 -3.72 12.43
C ASP A 41 1.39 -4.04 13.22
N SER A 42 2.46 -3.33 12.90
CA SER A 42 3.76 -3.61 13.50
C SER A 42 3.94 -2.94 14.88
N ARG A 43 2.95 -2.18 15.36
CA ARG A 43 3.03 -1.50 16.66
C ARG A 43 2.83 -2.52 17.80
N PRO A 44 3.70 -2.52 18.83
CA PRO A 44 3.55 -3.42 19.97
C PRO A 44 2.19 -3.26 20.66
N GLY A 45 1.54 -4.38 20.98
CA GLY A 45 0.25 -4.41 21.67
C GLY A 45 -0.98 -4.23 20.79
N GLU A 46 -0.80 -3.91 19.50
CA GLU A 46 -1.88 -3.83 18.53
C GLU A 46 -2.15 -5.21 17.89
N SER A 47 -3.36 -5.40 17.37
CA SER A 47 -3.78 -6.64 16.71
C SER A 47 -4.21 -6.41 15.26
N THR A 48 -4.11 -7.47 14.47
CA THR A 48 -4.71 -7.57 13.14
C THR A 48 -6.02 -8.35 13.21
N SER A 49 -6.79 -8.39 12.12
CA SER A 49 -8.12 -9.03 12.10
C SER A 49 -8.11 -10.52 12.49
N ASP A 50 -6.97 -11.19 12.34
CA ASP A 50 -6.76 -12.61 12.63
C ASP A 50 -5.51 -12.86 13.50
N GLY A 51 -4.89 -11.81 14.05
CA GLY A 51 -3.68 -11.88 14.86
C GLY A 51 -2.37 -12.10 14.09
N VAL A 52 -2.41 -12.37 12.78
CA VAL A 52 -1.20 -12.57 11.97
C VAL A 52 -0.61 -11.21 11.56
N GLY A 53 0.72 -11.03 11.70
CA GLY A 53 1.39 -9.77 11.34
C GLY A 53 1.18 -8.64 12.34
N ALA A 54 0.91 -8.99 13.60
CA ALA A 54 0.69 -8.07 14.71
C ALA A 54 1.95 -7.91 15.59
N GLY A 55 2.20 -6.70 16.10
CA GLY A 55 3.13 -6.46 17.19
C GLY A 55 4.63 -6.66 16.90
N GLY A 56 5.02 -6.81 15.64
CA GLY A 56 6.40 -7.15 15.24
C GLY A 56 7.47 -6.08 15.48
N GLY A 57 7.09 -4.90 15.98
CA GLY A 57 8.00 -3.76 16.16
C GLY A 57 8.17 -2.94 14.88
N ARG A 58 9.15 -2.03 14.88
CA ARG A 58 9.43 -1.21 13.70
C ARG A 58 10.01 -2.08 12.59
N VAL A 59 9.58 -1.83 11.37
CA VAL A 59 10.14 -2.44 10.16
C VAL A 59 11.46 -1.74 9.87
N ALA A 60 12.53 -2.52 9.68
CA ALA A 60 13.88 -1.99 9.46
C ALA A 60 13.99 -1.20 8.15
N ALA A 61 14.87 -0.19 8.12
CA ALA A 61 15.20 0.55 6.91
C ALA A 61 15.77 -0.39 5.82
N GLY A 62 15.39 -0.16 4.56
CA GLY A 62 15.82 -0.96 3.42
C GLY A 62 15.16 -2.34 3.30
N SER A 63 14.19 -2.67 4.17
CA SER A 63 13.55 -3.99 4.19
C SER A 63 12.19 -4.01 3.49
N VAL A 64 11.74 -5.22 3.15
CA VAL A 64 10.43 -5.48 2.55
C VAL A 64 9.60 -6.35 3.49
N VAL A 65 8.37 -5.92 3.76
CA VAL A 65 7.34 -6.74 4.41
C VAL A 65 6.45 -7.36 3.35
N GLU A 66 6.27 -8.68 3.41
CA GLU A 66 5.30 -9.38 2.56
C GLU A 66 3.98 -9.53 3.32
N VAL A 67 2.91 -8.92 2.80
CA VAL A 67 1.57 -8.98 3.37
C VAL A 67 0.72 -9.94 2.53
N LEU A 68 0.29 -11.05 3.12
CA LEU A 68 -0.72 -11.91 2.50
C LEU A 68 -2.05 -11.14 2.42
N VAL A 69 -2.60 -11.02 1.22
CA VAL A 69 -3.87 -10.35 0.96
C VAL A 69 -4.91 -11.28 0.37
N ALA A 70 -4.53 -12.19 -0.53
CA ALA A 70 -5.48 -13.11 -1.15
C ALA A 70 -6.06 -14.10 -0.10
N GLY A 71 -7.38 -14.24 -0.08
CA GLY A 71 -8.06 -15.10 0.89
C GLY A 71 -8.06 -14.58 2.33
N ARG A 72 -7.68 -13.31 2.55
CA ARG A 72 -7.54 -12.72 3.88
C ARG A 72 -8.28 -11.39 4.00
N GLY A 73 -8.85 -11.09 5.16
CA GLY A 73 -9.56 -9.83 5.41
C GLY A 73 -10.76 -9.59 4.48
N GLY A 74 -11.41 -10.66 4.02
CA GLY A 74 -12.54 -10.61 3.09
C GLY A 74 -12.17 -10.55 1.60
N VAL A 75 -10.87 -10.49 1.27
CA VAL A 75 -10.40 -10.54 -0.13
C VAL A 75 -10.55 -11.96 -0.68
N ASP A 76 -11.09 -12.07 -1.89
CA ASP A 76 -11.17 -13.35 -2.61
C ASP A 76 -9.77 -13.92 -2.91
N ALA A 77 -9.62 -15.25 -2.88
CA ALA A 77 -8.33 -15.90 -3.13
C ALA A 77 -7.81 -15.68 -4.57
N GLY A 78 -8.70 -15.43 -5.53
CA GLY A 78 -8.41 -15.10 -6.92
C GLY A 78 -8.40 -13.60 -7.24
N ALA A 79 -8.37 -12.72 -6.24
CA ALA A 79 -8.31 -11.28 -6.49
C ALA A 79 -7.06 -10.89 -7.31
N GLY A 80 -7.25 -10.12 -8.37
CA GLY A 80 -6.17 -9.62 -9.23
C GLY A 80 -5.48 -8.37 -8.68
N ALA A 81 -6.22 -7.56 -7.92
CA ALA A 81 -5.72 -6.35 -7.27
C ALA A 81 -6.48 -6.04 -5.98
N VAL A 82 -5.85 -5.28 -5.09
CA VAL A 82 -6.42 -4.83 -3.81
C VAL A 82 -6.28 -3.32 -3.66
N VAL A 83 -7.24 -2.72 -2.96
CA VAL A 83 -7.18 -1.34 -2.47
C VAL A 83 -6.81 -1.39 -0.99
N LEU A 84 -5.68 -0.78 -0.67
CA LEU A 84 -5.14 -0.76 0.67
C LEU A 84 -5.06 0.69 1.18
N ASN A 85 -5.16 0.84 2.49
CA ASN A 85 -4.65 2.01 3.19
C ASN A 85 -3.35 1.60 3.90
N VAL A 86 -2.23 2.24 3.53
CA VAL A 86 -0.91 1.93 4.06
C VAL A 86 -0.40 3.14 4.84
N THR A 87 0.04 2.91 6.08
CA THR A 87 0.44 3.99 6.99
C THR A 87 1.85 3.76 7.52
N ALA A 88 2.70 4.78 7.37
CA ALA A 88 3.96 4.88 8.10
C ALA A 88 3.71 5.58 9.44
N VAL A 89 4.14 4.97 10.55
CA VAL A 89 3.95 5.48 11.91
C VAL A 89 5.28 5.67 12.62
N LEU A 90 5.51 6.91 13.05
CA LEU A 90 6.71 7.39 13.74
C LEU A 90 8.03 7.03 13.03
N PRO A 91 8.22 7.32 11.72
CA PRO A 91 9.48 7.03 11.05
C PRO A 91 10.70 7.60 11.79
N SER A 92 11.83 6.91 11.73
CA SER A 92 13.09 7.37 12.36
C SER A 92 13.82 8.43 11.54
N GLY A 93 13.54 8.51 10.24
CA GLY A 93 14.22 9.36 9.26
C GLY A 93 13.27 9.84 8.17
N PRO A 94 13.66 10.85 7.36
CA PRO A 94 12.95 11.17 6.13
C PRO A 94 13.01 9.97 5.17
N GLY A 95 11.94 9.75 4.41
CA GLY A 95 11.89 8.62 3.49
C GLY A 95 10.52 8.38 2.90
N HIS A 96 10.31 7.16 2.44
CA HIS A 96 9.05 6.72 1.88
C HIS A 96 8.78 5.21 2.04
N LEU A 97 7.52 4.83 1.84
CA LEU A 97 7.10 3.46 1.57
C LEU A 97 6.86 3.26 0.07
N THR A 98 7.16 2.08 -0.44
CA THR A 98 6.79 1.62 -1.79
C THR A 98 5.97 0.34 -1.68
N VAL A 99 4.79 0.33 -2.30
CA VAL A 99 3.84 -0.79 -2.28
C VAL A 99 3.75 -1.39 -3.68
N PHE A 100 3.97 -2.69 -3.80
CA PHE A 100 4.10 -3.37 -5.09
C PHE A 100 3.70 -4.85 -5.00
N PRO A 101 3.33 -5.51 -6.11
CA PRO A 101 3.09 -6.95 -6.11
C PRO A 101 4.37 -7.71 -5.76
N CYS A 102 4.29 -8.64 -4.79
CA CYS A 102 5.43 -9.49 -4.47
C CYS A 102 5.87 -10.37 -5.66
N GLY A 103 7.14 -10.75 -5.69
CA GLY A 103 7.74 -11.55 -6.77
C GLY A 103 8.45 -10.74 -7.86
N GLY A 104 8.47 -9.41 -7.73
CA GLY A 104 9.26 -8.50 -8.58
C GLY A 104 10.33 -7.75 -7.80
N ALA A 105 11.16 -6.99 -8.51
CA ALA A 105 12.10 -6.05 -7.89
C ALA A 105 11.34 -4.85 -7.28
N VAL A 106 11.90 -4.26 -6.22
CA VAL A 106 11.35 -3.03 -5.61
C VAL A 106 11.35 -1.90 -6.66
N PRO A 107 10.19 -1.30 -6.98
CA PRO A 107 10.13 -0.17 -7.90
C PRO A 107 10.84 1.07 -7.34
N SER A 108 11.29 1.97 -8.21
CA SER A 108 11.89 3.25 -7.82
C SER A 108 10.87 4.35 -7.48
N THR A 109 9.57 4.04 -7.55
CA THR A 109 8.46 4.96 -7.26
C THR A 109 8.05 4.86 -5.79
N SER A 110 7.53 5.94 -5.22
CA SER A 110 7.05 5.96 -3.83
C SER A 110 5.53 6.04 -3.73
N ASN A 111 4.98 5.66 -2.57
CA ASN A 111 3.55 5.79 -2.27
C ASN A 111 3.28 6.66 -1.03
N VAL A 112 4.04 6.49 0.05
CA VAL A 112 3.88 7.27 1.29
C VAL A 112 5.18 8.02 1.54
N ASN A 113 5.22 9.34 1.37
CA ASN A 113 6.42 10.15 1.65
C ASN A 113 6.29 10.79 3.03
N TYR A 114 7.35 10.74 3.84
CA TYR A 114 7.28 11.13 5.25
C TYR A 114 8.58 11.75 5.78
N LEU A 115 8.44 12.49 6.87
CA LEU A 115 9.49 12.99 7.74
C LEU A 115 9.49 12.24 9.08
N PRO A 116 10.56 12.35 9.89
CA PRO A 116 10.66 11.65 11.17
C PRO A 116 9.49 12.00 12.11
N GLY A 117 9.01 11.00 12.86
CA GLY A 117 8.00 11.17 13.91
C GLY A 117 6.57 11.39 13.43
N GLN A 118 6.32 11.40 12.12
CA GLN A 118 4.98 11.60 11.57
C GLN A 118 4.11 10.33 11.62
N VAL A 119 2.80 10.49 11.43
CA VAL A 119 1.86 9.42 11.09
C VAL A 119 1.26 9.77 9.74
N VAL A 120 1.64 9.04 8.70
CA VAL A 120 1.28 9.37 7.31
C VAL A 120 0.62 8.18 6.64
N PRO A 121 -0.71 8.23 6.41
CA PRO A 121 -1.41 7.25 5.59
C PRO A 121 -1.40 7.63 4.11
N ASN A 122 -1.50 6.65 3.23
CA ASN A 122 -1.93 6.84 1.84
C ASN A 122 -2.77 5.65 1.37
N SER A 123 -3.76 5.93 0.51
CA SER A 123 -4.49 4.88 -0.20
C SER A 123 -3.71 4.46 -1.44
N VAL A 124 -3.56 3.15 -1.61
CA VAL A 124 -2.83 2.54 -2.72
C VAL A 124 -3.65 1.44 -3.36
N VAL A 125 -3.50 1.29 -4.67
CA VAL A 125 -3.97 0.12 -5.39
C VAL A 125 -2.73 -0.69 -5.78
N SER A 126 -2.74 -1.99 -5.53
CA SER A 126 -1.67 -2.87 -5.98
C SER A 126 -2.25 -4.12 -6.61
N LYS A 127 -1.60 -4.62 -7.66
CA LYS A 127 -1.81 -6.01 -8.09
C LYS A 127 -1.45 -6.95 -6.95
N VAL A 128 -2.11 -8.09 -6.92
CA VAL A 128 -1.73 -9.22 -6.07
C VAL A 128 -0.58 -9.95 -6.75
N GLY A 129 0.54 -10.11 -6.03
CA GLY A 129 1.74 -10.74 -6.53
C GLY A 129 1.80 -12.25 -6.23
N VAL A 130 3.01 -12.81 -6.36
CA VAL A 130 3.28 -14.24 -6.12
C VAL A 130 2.85 -14.64 -4.71
N GLY A 131 2.16 -15.79 -4.62
CA GLY A 131 1.66 -16.32 -3.35
C GLY A 131 0.50 -15.53 -2.74
N GLY A 132 -0.18 -14.67 -3.51
CA GLY A 132 -1.33 -13.91 -3.02
C GLY A 132 -0.95 -12.69 -2.18
N LYS A 133 0.26 -12.14 -2.39
CA LYS A 133 0.86 -11.15 -1.49
C LYS A 133 1.09 -9.79 -2.14
N VAL A 134 1.07 -8.76 -1.31
CA VAL A 134 1.55 -7.41 -1.62
C VAL A 134 2.76 -7.11 -0.75
N CYS A 135 3.79 -6.52 -1.35
CA CYS A 135 5.04 -6.20 -0.70
C CYS A 135 5.10 -4.72 -0.38
N VAL A 136 5.60 -4.38 0.81
CA VAL A 136 5.82 -3.00 1.26
C VAL A 136 7.29 -2.82 1.61
N PHE A 137 8.00 -2.05 0.78
CA PHE A 137 9.36 -1.61 1.05
C PHE A 137 9.34 -0.39 1.99
N THR A 138 10.32 -0.33 2.90
CA THR A 138 10.49 0.73 3.88
C THR A 138 11.84 1.42 3.71
N HIS A 139 11.87 2.69 3.30
CA HIS A 139 13.12 3.42 3.09
C HIS A 139 13.85 3.74 4.41
N ALA A 140 13.11 4.23 5.40
CA ALA A 140 13.62 4.51 6.75
C ALA A 140 12.74 3.81 7.78
N GLU A 141 13.36 3.31 8.85
CA GLU A 141 12.69 2.49 9.87
C GLU A 141 11.41 3.16 10.38
N THR A 142 10.30 2.42 10.40
CA THR A 142 9.00 2.93 10.82
C THR A 142 8.12 1.78 11.32
N HIS A 143 7.11 2.09 12.13
CA HIS A 143 6.00 1.15 12.23
C HIS A 143 5.18 1.19 10.95
N LEU A 144 4.62 0.04 10.58
CA LEU A 144 3.81 -0.14 9.38
C LEU A 144 2.42 -0.62 9.79
N ILE A 145 1.40 0.00 9.20
CA ILE A 145 0.01 -0.47 9.25
C ILE A 145 -0.48 -0.69 7.83
N VAL A 146 -1.14 -1.81 7.58
CA VAL A 146 -1.79 -2.11 6.30
C VAL A 146 -3.21 -2.57 6.56
N ASP A 147 -4.16 -1.79 6.05
CA ASP A 147 -5.57 -2.11 6.04
C ASP A 147 -6.00 -2.40 4.59
N VAL A 148 -6.92 -3.35 4.40
CA VAL A 148 -7.57 -3.59 3.10
C VAL A 148 -8.99 -3.03 3.11
N ASN A 149 -9.37 -2.36 2.03
CA ASN A 149 -10.65 -1.67 1.91
C ASN A 149 -11.51 -2.20 0.76
N GLY A 150 -10.90 -2.92 -0.18
CA GLY A 150 -11.59 -3.48 -1.33
C GLY A 150 -10.67 -4.28 -2.22
N ALA A 151 -11.25 -4.97 -3.19
CA ALA A 151 -10.53 -5.78 -4.14
C ALA A 151 -11.14 -5.69 -5.54
N PHE A 152 -10.36 -6.15 -6.52
CA PHE A 152 -10.82 -6.36 -7.88
C PHE A 152 -10.61 -7.84 -8.24
N PRO A 153 -11.56 -8.45 -8.97
CA PRO A 153 -11.33 -9.77 -9.54
C PRO A 153 -10.15 -9.75 -10.53
N SER A 154 -9.59 -10.92 -10.82
CA SER A 154 -8.54 -11.12 -11.82
C SER A 154 -8.98 -10.75 -13.24
#